data_AF-A0AA35SHL8-F1
#
_entry.id   AF-A0AA35SHL8-F1
#
_cell.length_a   1.000
_cell.length_b   1.000
_cell.length_c   1.000
_cell.angle_alpha   90.00
_cell.angle_beta   90.00
_cell.angle_gamma   90.00
#
_symmetry.space_group_name_H-M   'P 1'
#
loop_
_entity.id
_entity.type
_entity.pdbx_description
1 polymer ?
#
loop_
_entity_poly.entity_id
_entity_poly.type
_entity_poly.pdbx_seq_one_letter_code
_entity_poly.pdbx_strand_id
1 'polypeptide(L)'
;MISSNPRTGDVVGSLNAGEVFRQMTELAWRTGDPGIVFLDRINRDNPNPQLGDIESTNPCGEQPLLPYESCNLGSLNLARMVRYTDDDVLVDWERMSEVITTAVHMLDCVIDMNDYPIQEIRRHEPADQRIGLGVMGWSDLLIQMGRALRQRGSPGIGA
;
A
#
# COMPACT_ATOMS: atom_id res chain seq x y z
N MET A 1 -25.02 -2.68 14.08
CA MET A 1 -24.53 -2.36 12.72
C MET A 1 -25.73 -2.34 11.80
N ILE A 2 -25.96 -1.24 11.10
CA ILE A 2 -27.03 -1.15 10.09
C ILE A 2 -26.50 -1.82 8.81
N SER A 3 -27.31 -2.70 8.23
CA SER A 3 -27.04 -3.26 6.91
C SER A 3 -27.84 -2.46 5.90
N SER A 4 -27.16 -1.90 4.91
CA SER A 4 -27.78 -1.10 3.84
C SER A 4 -27.50 -1.74 2.49
N ASN A 5 -28.45 -1.62 1.57
CA ASN A 5 -28.23 -2.02 0.18
C ASN A 5 -27.25 -1.04 -0.49
N PRO A 6 -26.09 -1.48 -1.01
CA PRO A 6 -25.08 -0.58 -1.56
C PRO A 6 -25.54 0.14 -2.83
N ARG A 7 -26.58 -0.36 -3.53
CA ARG A 7 -27.11 0.27 -4.75
C ARG A 7 -28.19 1.32 -4.50
N THR A 8 -28.95 1.19 -3.40
CA THR A 8 -30.10 2.06 -3.12
C THR A 8 -29.94 2.89 -1.85
N GLY A 9 -29.00 2.52 -0.98
CA GLY A 9 -28.82 3.15 0.34
C GLY A 9 -29.86 2.73 1.38
N ASP A 10 -30.89 1.99 0.99
CA ASP A 10 -31.98 1.59 1.89
C ASP A 10 -31.48 0.66 2.99
N VAL A 11 -31.96 0.89 4.20
CA VAL A 11 -31.71 -0.02 5.33
C VAL A 11 -32.45 -1.34 5.07
N VAL A 12 -31.67 -2.42 4.92
CA VAL A 12 -32.20 -3.77 4.72
C VAL A 12 -32.25 -4.58 6.01
N GLY A 13 -31.59 -4.12 7.07
CA GLY A 13 -31.66 -4.75 8.39
C GLY A 13 -30.64 -4.21 9.40
N SER A 14 -30.52 -4.88 10.54
CA SER A 14 -29.48 -4.60 11.52
C SER A 14 -28.94 -5.89 12.13
N LEU A 15 -27.64 -5.88 12.44
CA LEU A 15 -26.90 -6.98 13.05
C LEU A 15 -26.15 -6.51 14.31
N ASN A 16 -25.89 -7.43 15.23
CA ASN A 16 -25.03 -7.18 16.37
C ASN A 16 -23.57 -7.03 15.90
N ALA A 17 -22.97 -5.86 16.12
CA ALA A 17 -21.62 -5.58 15.63
C ALA A 17 -20.55 -6.45 16.30
N GLY A 18 -20.70 -6.73 17.60
CA GLY A 18 -19.75 -7.58 18.33
C GLY A 18 -19.78 -9.03 17.86
N GLU A 19 -20.96 -9.54 17.50
CA GLU A 19 -21.09 -10.87 16.92
C GLU A 19 -20.45 -10.97 15.53
N VAL A 20 -20.71 -10.01 14.65
CA VAL A 20 -20.11 -9.96 13.31
C VAL A 20 -18.59 -9.89 13.42
N PHE A 21 -18.07 -9.01 14.28
CA PHE A 21 -16.62 -8.88 14.47
C PHE A 21 -16.01 -10.16 15.02
N ARG A 22 -16.66 -10.82 16.00
CA ARG A 22 -16.21 -12.12 16.53
C ARG A 22 -16.15 -13.19 15.43
N GLN A 23 -17.15 -13.24 14.55
CA GLN A 23 -17.16 -14.17 13.42
C GLN A 23 -16.01 -13.90 12.45
N MET A 24 -15.75 -12.63 12.11
CA MET A 24 -14.61 -12.23 11.28
C MET A 24 -13.28 -12.67 11.90
N THR A 25 -13.07 -12.42 13.20
CA THR A 25 -11.82 -12.80 13.88
C THR A 25 -11.63 -14.31 13.98
N GLU A 26 -12.71 -15.08 14.15
CA GLU A 26 -12.65 -16.55 14.19
C GLU A 26 -12.26 -17.11 12.81
N LEU A 27 -12.82 -16.56 11.72
CA LEU A 27 -12.45 -16.96 10.36
C LEU A 27 -11.01 -16.57 10.06
N ALA A 28 -10.60 -15.34 10.40
CA ALA A 28 -9.23 -14.87 10.21
C ALA A 28 -8.22 -15.75 10.95
N TRP A 29 -8.56 -16.25 12.15
CA TRP A 29 -7.73 -17.20 12.87
C TRP A 29 -7.63 -18.57 12.17
N ARG A 30 -8.72 -19.06 11.58
CA ARG A 30 -8.76 -20.37 10.92
C ARG A 30 -8.10 -20.40 9.54
N THR A 31 -8.27 -19.34 8.76
CA THR A 31 -7.91 -19.34 7.33
C THR A 31 -7.02 -18.18 6.92
N GLY A 32 -6.77 -17.21 7.80
CA GLY A 32 -6.06 -15.96 7.48
C GLY A 32 -6.98 -14.86 6.93
N ASP A 33 -8.27 -15.15 6.71
CA ASP A 33 -9.23 -14.28 6.04
C ASP A 33 -10.59 -14.24 6.78
N PRO A 34 -11.35 -13.13 6.70
CA PRO A 34 -11.06 -11.92 5.91
C PRO A 34 -10.12 -10.94 6.63
N GLY A 35 -9.40 -10.15 5.83
CA GLY A 35 -8.73 -8.94 6.29
C GLY A 35 -9.71 -7.80 6.63
N ILE A 36 -9.16 -6.64 7.00
CA ILE A 36 -9.94 -5.42 7.29
C ILE A 36 -9.40 -4.28 6.43
N VAL A 37 -10.32 -3.61 5.72
CA VAL A 37 -10.05 -2.38 4.96
C VAL A 37 -10.94 -1.27 5.51
N PHE A 38 -10.34 -0.14 5.88
CA PHE A 38 -11.06 1.03 6.38
C PHE A 38 -11.27 2.04 5.24
N LEU A 39 -12.32 1.84 4.44
CA LEU A 39 -12.64 2.68 3.29
C LEU A 39 -12.87 4.16 3.66
N ASP A 40 -13.40 4.40 4.85
CA ASP A 40 -13.61 5.71 5.44
C ASP A 40 -12.30 6.43 5.79
N ARG A 41 -11.24 5.70 6.17
CA ARG A 41 -9.89 6.28 6.29
C ARG A 41 -9.31 6.59 4.92
N ILE A 42 -9.41 5.65 3.99
CA ILE A 42 -8.87 5.77 2.63
C ILE A 42 -9.49 6.98 1.92
N ASN A 43 -10.82 7.11 1.92
CA ASN A 43 -11.50 8.22 1.25
C ASN A 43 -11.25 9.57 1.91
N ARG A 44 -11.01 9.62 3.23
CA ARG A 44 -10.62 10.86 3.91
C ARG A 44 -9.28 11.40 3.40
N ASP A 45 -8.36 10.50 3.07
CA ASP A 45 -7.03 10.85 2.56
C ASP A 45 -6.96 10.73 1.02
N ASN A 46 -8.10 10.60 0.34
CA ASN A 46 -8.15 10.59 -1.12
C ASN A 46 -7.70 11.96 -1.66
N PRO A 47 -6.64 12.03 -2.47
CA PRO A 47 -6.17 13.30 -3.03
C PRO A 47 -7.12 13.88 -4.10
N ASN A 48 -7.98 13.04 -4.69
CA ASN A 48 -8.88 13.42 -5.79
C ASN A 48 -10.36 13.04 -5.49
N PRO A 49 -10.95 13.54 -4.39
CA PRO A 49 -12.33 13.19 -4.02
C PRO A 49 -13.37 13.68 -5.06
N GLN A 50 -13.00 14.66 -5.88
CA GLN A 50 -13.84 15.15 -6.99
C GLN A 50 -14.06 14.14 -8.11
N LEU A 51 -13.21 13.10 -8.20
CA LEU A 51 -13.31 12.07 -9.24
C LEU A 51 -14.20 10.90 -8.81
N GLY A 52 -14.49 10.77 -7.52
CA GLY A 52 -15.37 9.74 -6.96
C GLY A 52 -14.85 9.18 -5.64
N ASP A 53 -15.63 8.24 -5.09
CA ASP A 53 -15.25 7.51 -3.89
C ASP A 53 -14.49 6.23 -4.27
N ILE A 54 -13.47 5.91 -3.48
CA ILE A 54 -12.73 4.65 -3.54
C ILE A 54 -13.57 3.58 -2.84
N GLU A 55 -14.01 2.58 -3.60
CA GLU A 55 -14.92 1.52 -3.12
C GLU A 55 -14.20 0.20 -2.80
N SER A 56 -12.98 0.02 -3.32
CA SER A 56 -12.21 -1.22 -3.18
C SER A 56 -10.71 -0.95 -3.25
N THR A 57 -9.93 -1.99 -2.96
CA THR A 57 -8.51 -2.06 -3.26
C THR A 57 -8.24 -3.07 -4.37
N ASN A 58 -7.00 -3.10 -4.85
CA ASN A 58 -6.47 -4.25 -5.59
C ASN A 58 -6.37 -5.51 -4.66
N PRO A 59 -6.04 -6.70 -5.21
CA PRO A 59 -6.08 -7.95 -4.45
C PRO A 59 -5.19 -8.02 -3.21
N CYS A 60 -4.08 -7.27 -3.18
CA CYS A 60 -3.15 -7.26 -2.05
C CYS A 60 -3.41 -6.11 -1.05
N GLY A 61 -4.39 -5.24 -1.33
CA GLY A 61 -4.86 -4.19 -0.40
C GLY A 61 -4.06 -2.89 -0.41
N GLU A 62 -2.94 -2.82 -1.12
CA GLU A 62 -2.00 -1.69 -1.11
C GLU A 62 -2.38 -0.56 -2.06
N GLN A 63 -3.18 -0.84 -3.09
CA GLN A 63 -3.70 0.16 -4.02
C GLN A 63 -5.19 0.39 -3.80
N PRO A 64 -5.56 1.42 -3.03
CA PRO A 64 -6.91 1.97 -3.07
C PRO A 64 -7.10 2.73 -4.38
N LEU A 65 -8.04 2.26 -5.21
CA LEU A 65 -8.24 2.74 -6.58
C LEU A 65 -9.69 3.16 -6.80
N LEU A 66 -9.88 4.23 -7.57
CA LEU A 66 -11.17 4.60 -8.12
C LEU A 66 -11.65 3.52 -9.13
N PRO A 67 -12.96 3.44 -9.42
CA PRO A 67 -13.46 2.56 -10.45
C PRO A 67 -12.76 2.80 -11.80
N TYR A 68 -12.22 1.74 -12.39
CA TYR A 68 -11.45 1.76 -13.65
C TYR A 68 -10.13 2.55 -13.62
N GLU A 69 -9.59 2.84 -12.44
CA GLU A 69 -8.20 3.29 -12.26
C GLU A 69 -7.28 2.07 -12.22
N SER A 70 -6.05 2.20 -12.75
CA SER A 70 -5.00 1.21 -12.58
C SER A 70 -3.74 1.84 -11.97
N CYS A 71 -2.75 1.01 -11.66
CA CYS A 71 -1.51 1.47 -11.04
C CYS A 71 -0.39 0.50 -11.38
N ASN A 72 0.71 1.01 -11.90
CA ASN A 72 1.94 0.25 -12.11
C ASN A 72 2.87 0.38 -10.90
N LEU A 73 3.46 -0.74 -10.51
CA LEU A 73 4.22 -0.86 -9.26
C LEU A 73 5.72 -1.03 -9.51
N GLY A 74 6.52 -0.41 -8.64
CA GLY A 74 7.97 -0.60 -8.57
C GLY A 74 8.42 -0.79 -7.12
N SER A 75 9.62 -1.36 -6.91
CA SER A 75 10.15 -1.56 -5.57
C SER A 75 11.64 -1.23 -5.49
N LEU A 76 11.99 -0.27 -4.64
CA LEU A 76 13.37 0.09 -4.33
C LEU A 76 13.98 -0.92 -3.36
N ASN A 77 15.13 -1.50 -3.70
CA ASN A 77 15.84 -2.38 -2.76
C ASN A 77 16.68 -1.56 -1.77
N LEU A 78 16.17 -1.39 -0.55
CA LEU A 78 16.81 -0.62 0.52
C LEU A 78 18.15 -1.23 0.97
N ALA A 79 18.32 -2.55 0.83
CA ALA A 79 19.57 -3.24 1.14
C ALA A 79 20.74 -2.80 0.24
N ARG A 80 20.45 -2.12 -0.87
CA ARG A 80 21.42 -1.58 -1.84
C ARG A 80 21.59 -0.06 -1.73
N MET A 81 20.96 0.56 -0.74
CA MET A 81 20.99 2.00 -0.47
C MET A 81 21.80 2.29 0.79
N VAL A 82 22.96 1.65 0.91
CA VAL A 82 23.86 1.78 2.06
C VAL A 82 25.27 2.14 1.62
N ARG A 83 25.99 2.84 2.49
CA ARG A 83 27.42 3.12 2.41
C ARG A 83 28.11 2.55 3.64
N TYR A 84 29.25 1.90 3.42
CA TYR A 84 30.09 1.36 4.47
C TYR A 84 31.14 2.43 4.84
N THR A 85 31.25 2.73 6.13
CA THR A 85 32.37 3.51 6.69
C THR A 85 33.28 2.55 7.46
N ASP A 86 34.41 3.06 7.98
CA ASP A 86 35.34 2.22 8.74
C ASP A 86 34.70 1.61 10.00
N ASP A 87 33.70 2.28 10.58
CA ASP A 87 33.09 1.92 11.86
C ASP A 87 31.58 1.65 11.79
N ASP A 88 30.89 1.95 10.68
CA ASP A 88 29.42 1.90 10.61
C ASP A 88 28.87 1.60 9.21
N VAL A 89 27.58 1.27 9.15
CA VAL A 89 26.80 1.16 7.91
C VAL A 89 25.69 2.19 7.94
N LEU A 90 25.78 3.16 7.03
CA LEU A 90 24.84 4.28 6.94
C LEU A 90 23.96 4.15 5.70
N VAL A 91 22.75 4.69 5.77
CA VAL A 91 21.90 4.86 4.57
C VAL A 91 22.58 5.86 3.63
N ASP A 92 22.67 5.48 2.36
CA ASP A 92 23.14 6.34 1.27
C ASP A 92 21.95 7.10 0.68
N TRP A 93 21.66 8.26 1.28
CA TRP A 93 20.54 9.11 0.90
C TRP A 93 20.70 9.73 -0.49
N GLU A 94 21.93 10.01 -0.91
CA GLU A 94 22.23 10.59 -2.22
C GLU A 94 21.90 9.58 -3.33
N ARG A 95 22.48 8.38 -3.22
CA ARG A 95 22.17 7.26 -4.13
C ARG A 95 20.68 6.95 -4.15
N MET A 96 20.04 6.90 -2.98
CA MET A 96 18.61 6.61 -2.90
C MET A 96 17.77 7.67 -3.63
N SER A 97 18.10 8.96 -3.50
CA SER A 97 17.43 10.06 -4.20
C SER A 97 17.55 9.93 -5.72
N GLU A 98 18.73 9.60 -6.23
CA GLU A 98 18.96 9.37 -7.67
C GLU A 98 18.14 8.19 -8.21
N VAL A 99 18.11 7.08 -7.47
CA VAL A 99 17.38 5.88 -7.89
C VAL A 99 15.87 6.12 -7.81
N ILE A 100 15.37 6.80 -6.77
CA ILE A 100 13.95 7.18 -6.68
C ILE A 100 13.55 8.04 -7.87
N THR A 101 14.34 9.06 -8.22
CA THR A 101 14.05 9.96 -9.34
C THR A 101 13.96 9.17 -10.65
N THR A 102 14.92 8.27 -10.87
CA THR A 102 14.94 7.39 -12.04
C THR A 102 13.75 6.44 -12.07
N ALA A 103 13.41 5.84 -10.93
CA ALA A 103 12.29 4.89 -10.81
C ALA A 103 10.94 5.56 -11.03
N VAL A 104 10.72 6.76 -10.49
CA VAL A 104 9.50 7.55 -10.74
C VAL A 104 9.36 7.86 -12.22
N HIS A 105 10.42 8.34 -12.87
CA HIS A 105 10.37 8.62 -14.31
C HIS A 105 10.13 7.35 -15.13
N MET A 106 10.76 6.23 -14.76
CA MET A 106 10.52 4.95 -15.42
C MET A 106 9.06 4.50 -15.27
N LEU A 107 8.48 4.59 -14.07
CA LEU A 107 7.09 4.21 -13.82
C LEU A 107 6.11 5.11 -14.58
N ASP A 108 6.38 6.41 -14.67
CA ASP A 108 5.61 7.35 -15.48
C ASP A 108 5.64 6.95 -16.98
N CYS A 109 6.82 6.65 -17.53
CA CYS A 109 6.92 6.16 -18.92
C CYS A 109 6.19 4.83 -19.15
N VAL A 110 6.06 3.97 -18.13
CA VAL A 110 5.31 2.71 -18.25
C VAL A 110 3.83 2.97 -18.52
N ILE A 111 3.26 4.07 -18.02
CA ILE A 111 1.85 4.43 -18.25
C ILE A 111 1.57 4.58 -19.75
N ASP A 112 2.46 5.27 -20.46
CA ASP A 112 2.37 5.49 -21.91
C ASP A 112 2.61 4.21 -22.73
N MET A 113 3.49 3.34 -22.22
CA MET A 113 3.90 2.12 -22.93
C MET A 113 2.93 0.95 -22.71
N ASN A 114 2.06 1.03 -21.70
CA ASN A 114 1.17 -0.07 -21.34
C ASN A 114 0.00 -0.21 -22.32
N ASP A 115 -0.38 -1.46 -22.61
CA ASP A 115 -1.54 -1.76 -23.45
C ASP A 115 -2.74 -2.14 -22.58
N TYR A 116 -3.66 -1.19 -22.39
CA TYR A 116 -4.84 -1.39 -21.55
C TYR A 116 -5.95 -2.12 -22.32
N PRO A 117 -6.36 -3.33 -21.87
CA PRO A 117 -7.38 -4.13 -22.57
C PRO A 117 -8.80 -3.59 -22.38
N ILE A 118 -9.05 -2.83 -21.31
CA ILE A 118 -10.35 -2.22 -20.99
C ILE A 118 -10.32 -0.76 -21.44
N GLN A 119 -11.34 -0.33 -22.19
CA GLN A 119 -11.38 0.99 -22.81
C GLN A 119 -11.55 2.12 -21.80
N GLU A 120 -12.31 1.86 -20.73
CA GLU A 120 -12.49 2.77 -19.60
C GLU A 120 -11.13 3.10 -18.97
N ILE A 121 -10.35 2.07 -18.63
CA ILE A 121 -8.99 2.24 -18.06
C ILE A 121 -8.11 3.03 -19.02
N ARG A 122 -8.11 2.70 -20.32
CA ARG A 122 -7.32 3.41 -21.34
C ARG A 122 -7.64 4.91 -21.41
N ARG A 123 -8.88 5.30 -21.11
CA ARG A 123 -9.32 6.71 -21.15
C ARG A 123 -8.97 7.46 -19.86
N HIS A 124 -8.96 6.78 -18.73
CA HIS A 124 -8.71 7.37 -17.41
C HIS A 124 -7.22 7.51 -17.10
N GLU A 125 -6.41 6.52 -17.47
CA GLU A 125 -4.98 6.44 -17.14
C GLU A 125 -4.15 7.69 -17.47
N PRO A 126 -4.26 8.31 -18.65
CA PRO A 126 -3.48 9.51 -18.96
C PRO A 126 -3.79 10.72 -18.07
N ALA A 127 -4.97 10.75 -17.44
CA ALA A 127 -5.37 11.83 -16.55
C ALA A 127 -5.01 11.53 -15.08
N ASP A 128 -5.06 10.26 -14.68
CA ASP A 128 -4.84 9.85 -13.29
C ASP A 128 -3.34 9.67 -12.98
N GLN A 129 -2.56 9.15 -13.94
CA GLN A 129 -1.10 8.94 -13.87
C GLN A 129 -0.60 8.34 -12.55
N ARG A 130 -1.37 7.39 -11.98
CA ARG A 130 -1.07 6.82 -10.68
C ARG A 130 0.05 5.78 -10.76
N ILE A 131 1.12 6.01 -10.01
CA ILE A 131 2.24 5.08 -9.85
C ILE A 131 2.37 4.62 -8.39
N GLY A 132 2.90 3.41 -8.19
CA GLY A 132 3.17 2.85 -6.86
C GLY A 132 4.63 2.45 -6.69
N LEU A 133 5.48 3.40 -6.29
CA LEU A 133 6.86 3.09 -5.89
C LEU A 133 6.92 2.69 -4.41
N GLY A 134 7.10 1.40 -4.16
CA GLY A 134 7.30 0.82 -2.83
C GLY A 134 8.77 0.54 -2.52
N VAL A 135 8.98 -0.20 -1.44
CA VAL A 135 10.31 -0.63 -0.98
C VAL A 135 10.35 -2.13 -0.72
N MET A 136 11.52 -2.71 -0.91
CA MET A 136 11.88 -4.07 -0.49
C MET A 136 13.24 -4.05 0.22
N GLY A 137 13.63 -5.15 0.87
CA GLY A 137 14.93 -5.25 1.55
C GLY A 137 15.04 -4.42 2.83
N TRP A 138 13.91 -4.01 3.43
CA TRP A 138 13.89 -3.31 4.72
C TRP A 138 14.56 -4.11 5.84
N SER A 139 14.25 -5.41 5.95
CA SER A 139 14.87 -6.29 6.94
C SER A 139 16.38 -6.43 6.73
N ASP A 140 16.81 -6.56 5.48
CA ASP A 140 18.24 -6.68 5.13
C ASP A 140 19.00 -5.39 5.41
N LEU A 141 18.40 -4.23 5.15
CA LEU A 141 18.94 -2.93 5.54
C LEU A 141 19.17 -2.89 7.06
N LEU A 142 18.14 -3.25 7.84
CA LEU A 142 18.24 -3.23 9.29
C LEU A 142 19.33 -4.19 9.82
N ILE A 143 19.44 -5.39 9.26
CA ILE A 143 20.50 -6.35 9.61
C ILE A 143 21.88 -5.76 9.31
N GLN A 144 22.07 -5.18 8.13
CA GLN A 144 23.34 -4.54 7.75
C GLN A 144 23.72 -3.39 8.70
N MET A 145 22.73 -2.63 9.18
CA MET A 145 22.93 -1.56 10.15
C MET A 145 23.01 -2.04 11.61
N GLY A 146 23.01 -3.36 11.86
CA GLY A 146 23.00 -3.93 13.21
C GLY A 146 21.75 -3.54 14.04
N ARG A 147 20.63 -3.25 13.38
CA ARG A 147 19.35 -2.86 14.00
C ARG A 147 18.37 -4.02 14.02
N ALA A 148 17.72 -4.23 15.16
CA ALA A 148 16.62 -5.19 15.24
C ALA A 148 15.33 -4.62 14.62
N LEU A 149 14.60 -5.46 13.87
CA LEU A 149 13.28 -5.12 13.29
C LEU A 149 12.26 -4.68 14.35
N ARG A 150 12.43 -5.16 15.58
CA ARG A 150 11.65 -4.78 16.74
C ARG A 150 12.48 -3.87 17.63
N GLN A 151 12.37 -2.56 17.45
CA GLN A 151 12.71 -1.60 18.48
C GLN A 151 11.43 -1.15 19.20
N ARG A 152 11.23 -1.63 20.42
CA ARG A 152 10.47 -0.90 21.44
C ARG A 152 11.47 -0.50 22.51
N GLY A 153 11.31 0.67 23.12
CA GLY A 153 12.21 1.16 24.17
C GLY A 153 12.67 0.06 25.16
N SER A 154 13.96 -0.30 25.05
CA SER A 154 15.01 -0.75 26.01
C SER A 154 14.71 -1.78 27.13
N PRO A 155 15.69 -2.60 27.61
CA PRO A 155 17.14 -2.42 27.51
C PRO A 155 17.95 -3.62 26.98
N GLY A 156 19.14 -3.29 26.47
CA GLY A 156 20.36 -4.10 26.55
C GLY A 156 20.33 -5.50 25.97
N ILE A 157 20.84 -5.66 24.74
CA ILE A 157 21.60 -6.87 24.44
C ILE A 157 22.99 -6.64 25.04
N GLY A 158 23.10 -6.87 26.34
CA GLY A 158 24.38 -7.24 26.93
C GLY A 158 24.75 -8.63 26.42
N ALA A 159 26.03 -8.80 26.10
CA ALA A 159 26.64 -10.10 25.90
C ALA A 159 26.34 -11.07 27.06
#